data_AF-A0A951CJF8-F1
#
_entry.id   AF-A0A951CJF8-F1
#
_cell.length_a   1.000
_cell.length_b   1.000
_cell.length_c   1.000
_cell.angle_alpha   90.00
_cell.angle_beta   90.00
_cell.angle_gamma   90.00
#
_symmetry.space_group_name_H-M   'P 1'
#
loop_
_entity.id
_entity.type
_entity.pdbx_description
1 polymer ?
#
loop_
_entity_poly.entity_id
_entity_poly.type
_entity_poly.pdbx_seq_one_letter_code
_entity_poly.pdbx_strand_id
1 'polypeptide(L)'
;MLKLLVGIALFAHQYGVTCAKCHSVIPHLNEFGTAFMANGERFPQISSGPAVPLAVKVNVVDSSAYQGNGPNGQGLPKLIVDEVEAFTSATIGSRANFFVEQYLVDGGEPGRLRDAWVADRLNPWDSRIPLAIQGGQFTLPLPVDPETFRDTYQEYAPYVQRVGANPFELFDAQPGVRLSAGNPLRGFNVQFFGGAGSELYAQQAMGALTLSFFRYGGSQPIGTTSLDHFTRTGYGVTYGQWMRFSSEAVLVQGWDSNCGIPPFPSTPLRAGSLRAGPGCASSGGFEQIRYAFGRRLFAEARYEGTNDPTNGFTRDGVVLLGYGPTENSRVTIENVIAHSPRTSNTMNAQFTIAY
;
A
#
# COMPACT_ATOMS: atom_id res chain seq x y z
N MET A 1 5.78 -0.12 -2.59
CA MET A 1 6.62 -0.88 -3.53
C MET A 1 6.14 -0.83 -4.99
N LEU A 2 4.88 -0.73 -5.46
CA LEU A 2 4.60 -0.50 -6.90
C LEU A 2 5.29 0.78 -7.38
N LYS A 3 5.12 1.80 -6.55
CA LYS A 3 5.94 3.00 -6.37
C LYS A 3 7.45 2.74 -6.54
N LEU A 4 7.97 1.79 -5.76
CA LEU A 4 9.36 1.31 -5.74
C LEU A 4 9.69 0.30 -6.86
N LEU A 5 8.77 -0.09 -7.73
CA LEU A 5 8.95 -1.10 -8.79
C LEU A 5 9.14 -0.36 -10.11
N VAL A 6 8.23 0.58 -10.40
CA VAL A 6 8.52 1.69 -11.31
C VAL A 6 9.74 2.48 -10.81
N GLY A 7 9.82 2.76 -9.50
CA GLY A 7 10.98 3.37 -8.84
C GLY A 7 12.29 2.60 -9.03
N ILE A 8 12.31 1.27 -8.83
CA ILE A 8 13.47 0.43 -9.12
C ILE A 8 13.86 0.50 -10.60
N ALA A 9 12.90 0.50 -11.53
CA ALA A 9 13.19 0.68 -12.94
C ALA A 9 13.80 2.07 -13.22
N LEU A 10 13.27 3.14 -12.61
CA LEU A 10 13.79 4.50 -12.71
C LEU A 10 15.23 4.63 -12.17
N PHE A 11 15.47 4.19 -10.93
CA PHE A 11 16.81 4.14 -10.35
C PHE A 11 17.75 3.26 -11.19
N ALA A 12 17.28 2.14 -11.74
CA ALA A 12 18.06 1.27 -12.63
C ALA A 12 18.37 1.93 -13.99
N HIS A 13 17.46 2.76 -14.53
CA HIS A 13 17.69 3.54 -15.74
C HIS A 13 18.85 4.53 -15.58
N GLN A 14 19.11 5.06 -14.37
CA GLN A 14 20.31 5.88 -14.08
C GLN A 14 21.63 5.11 -14.29
N TYR A 15 21.57 3.78 -14.37
CA TYR A 15 22.70 2.87 -14.60
C TYR A 15 22.63 2.15 -15.96
N GLY A 16 21.72 2.57 -16.85
CA GLY A 16 21.52 1.95 -18.18
C GLY A 16 20.86 0.57 -18.14
N VAL A 17 20.21 0.21 -17.04
CA VAL A 17 19.56 -1.09 -16.82
C VAL A 17 18.05 -0.95 -17.03
N THR A 18 17.46 -1.76 -17.91
CA THR A 18 16.04 -1.67 -18.30
C THR A 18 15.08 -2.37 -17.33
N CYS A 19 13.80 -1.99 -17.35
CA CYS A 19 12.73 -2.60 -16.54
C CYS A 19 12.75 -4.14 -16.60
N ALA A 20 12.88 -4.72 -17.79
CA ALA A 20 12.94 -6.17 -18.03
C ALA A 20 14.09 -6.89 -17.28
N LYS A 21 15.11 -6.17 -16.84
CA LYS A 21 16.19 -6.70 -16.00
C LYS A 21 15.81 -6.77 -14.52
N CYS A 22 14.90 -5.91 -14.05
CA CYS A 22 14.44 -5.85 -12.66
C CYS A 22 13.20 -6.71 -12.38
N HIS A 23 12.26 -6.81 -13.33
CA HIS A 23 10.97 -7.49 -13.13
C HIS A 23 10.95 -8.95 -13.60
N SER A 24 9.98 -9.71 -13.09
CA SER A 24 9.60 -11.03 -13.62
C SER A 24 8.28 -10.96 -14.39
N VAL A 25 7.34 -10.18 -13.87
CA VAL A 25 6.15 -9.59 -14.51
C VAL A 25 5.78 -8.37 -13.65
N ILE A 26 5.43 -7.22 -14.23
CA ILE A 26 4.99 -6.07 -13.41
C ILE A 26 3.71 -6.49 -12.65
N PRO A 27 3.62 -6.32 -11.31
CA PRO A 27 4.56 -5.59 -10.45
C PRO A 27 5.90 -6.30 -10.15
N HIS A 28 5.83 -7.58 -9.79
CA HIS A 28 6.90 -8.39 -9.18
C HIS A 28 8.31 -8.28 -9.77
N LEU A 29 9.30 -8.24 -8.88
CA LEU A 29 10.72 -8.31 -9.20
C LEU A 29 11.15 -9.73 -9.61
N ASN A 30 12.36 -9.80 -10.14
CA ASN A 30 13.22 -10.97 -10.11
C ASN A 30 14.37 -10.77 -9.11
N GLU A 31 15.22 -11.77 -8.89
CA GLU A 31 16.33 -11.72 -7.93
C GLU A 31 17.26 -10.50 -8.10
N PHE A 32 17.52 -10.04 -9.32
CA PHE A 32 18.38 -8.88 -9.58
C PHE A 32 17.74 -7.59 -9.10
N GLY A 33 16.46 -7.36 -9.41
CA GLY A 33 15.75 -6.16 -8.95
C GLY A 33 15.57 -6.16 -7.43
N THR A 34 15.33 -7.34 -6.84
CA THR A 34 15.31 -7.54 -5.38
C THR A 34 16.67 -7.18 -4.75
N ALA A 35 17.78 -7.63 -5.34
CA ALA A 35 19.12 -7.31 -4.85
C ALA A 35 19.48 -5.83 -5.01
N PHE A 36 19.02 -5.17 -6.09
CA PHE A 36 19.21 -3.74 -6.31
C PHE A 36 18.49 -2.90 -5.25
N MET A 37 17.24 -3.23 -4.92
CA MET A 37 16.49 -2.64 -3.81
C MET A 37 17.22 -2.82 -2.46
N ALA A 38 17.72 -4.02 -2.18
CA ALA A 38 18.46 -4.33 -0.94
C ALA A 38 19.71 -3.43 -0.75
N ASN A 39 20.27 -2.93 -1.86
CA ASN A 39 21.42 -2.03 -1.89
C ASN A 39 21.04 -0.54 -1.87
N GLY A 40 19.78 -0.19 -1.53
CA GLY A 40 19.30 1.19 -1.55
C GLY A 40 19.22 1.76 -2.97
N GLU A 41 18.77 0.93 -3.91
CA GLU A 41 18.48 1.31 -5.30
C GLU A 41 19.71 1.88 -6.03
N ARG A 42 20.87 1.29 -5.73
CA ARG A 42 22.20 1.71 -6.18
C ARG A 42 23.05 0.51 -6.59
N PHE A 43 23.96 0.72 -7.54
CA PHE A 43 25.13 -0.15 -7.74
C PHE A 43 26.37 0.54 -7.14
N PRO A 44 26.93 0.07 -6.01
CA PRO A 44 28.04 0.75 -5.31
C PRO A 44 29.34 0.94 -6.11
N GLN A 45 29.45 0.29 -7.28
CA GLN A 45 30.63 0.32 -8.16
C GLN A 45 30.39 1.05 -9.49
N ILE A 46 29.19 1.60 -9.71
CA ILE A 46 28.83 2.30 -10.95
C ILE A 46 28.40 3.73 -10.61
N SER A 47 28.91 4.71 -11.34
CA SER A 47 28.41 6.08 -11.28
C SER A 47 27.04 6.19 -11.97
N SER A 48 26.05 6.72 -11.27
CA SER A 48 24.76 7.12 -11.87
C SER A 48 24.99 8.16 -12.97
N GLY A 49 24.34 7.98 -14.12
CA GLY A 49 24.30 9.00 -15.17
C GLY A 49 23.52 10.26 -14.73
N PRO A 50 23.63 11.37 -15.48
CA PRO A 50 22.97 12.65 -15.15
C PRO A 50 21.46 12.67 -15.42
N ALA A 51 20.85 11.53 -15.77
CA ALA A 51 19.42 11.44 -16.01
C ALA A 51 18.64 11.55 -14.70
N VAL A 52 17.74 12.52 -14.62
CA VAL A 52 16.58 12.43 -13.71
C VAL A 52 15.54 11.59 -14.44
N PRO A 53 15.35 10.32 -14.06
CA PRO A 53 14.40 9.44 -14.73
C PRO A 53 12.98 9.89 -14.34
N LEU A 54 12.07 9.85 -15.32
CA LEU A 54 10.64 10.10 -15.17
C LEU A 54 9.91 8.89 -15.75
N ALA A 55 8.91 8.39 -15.04
CA ALA A 55 7.97 7.40 -15.56
C ALA A 55 6.53 7.83 -15.31
N VAL A 56 5.61 7.28 -16.09
CA VAL A 56 4.17 7.47 -15.95
C VAL A 56 3.46 6.12 -15.93
N LYS A 57 2.69 5.84 -14.88
CA LYS A 57 1.67 4.77 -14.87
C LYS A 57 0.33 5.40 -15.27
N VAL A 58 -0.40 4.74 -16.16
CA VAL A 58 -1.81 5.06 -16.47
C VAL A 58 -2.63 3.80 -16.18
N ASN A 59 -3.73 3.97 -15.46
CA ASN A 59 -4.67 2.91 -15.13
C ASN A 59 -6.08 3.30 -15.64
N VAL A 60 -6.73 2.38 -16.34
CA VAL A 60 -8.07 2.55 -16.90
C VAL A 60 -8.92 1.38 -16.44
N VAL A 61 -10.09 1.66 -15.87
CA VAL A 61 -10.99 0.63 -15.32
C VAL A 61 -12.37 0.78 -15.95
N ASP A 62 -12.94 -0.34 -16.42
CA ASP A 62 -14.37 -0.50 -16.72
C ASP A 62 -15.01 -1.40 -15.66
N SER A 63 -16.17 -1.00 -15.12
CA SER A 63 -16.84 -1.71 -14.02
C SER A 63 -18.32 -1.99 -14.29
N SER A 64 -18.83 -3.11 -13.80
CA SER A 64 -20.27 -3.39 -13.84
C SER A 64 -21.10 -2.42 -12.97
N ALA A 65 -20.48 -1.69 -12.05
CA ALA A 65 -21.11 -0.69 -11.17
C ALA A 65 -20.61 0.74 -11.46
N TYR A 66 -21.33 1.75 -10.95
CA TYR A 66 -20.80 3.12 -10.91
C TYR A 66 -19.76 3.24 -9.79
N GLN A 67 -18.71 4.03 -10.00
CA GLN A 67 -17.54 4.12 -9.11
C GLN A 67 -17.49 5.46 -8.35
N GLY A 68 -16.78 5.51 -7.22
CA GLY A 68 -16.48 6.78 -6.52
C GLY A 68 -17.68 7.65 -6.13
N ASN A 69 -17.43 8.95 -5.92
CA ASN A 69 -18.41 9.93 -5.45
C ASN A 69 -18.76 10.98 -6.53
N GLY A 70 -19.05 10.53 -7.75
CA GLY A 70 -19.35 11.42 -8.87
C GLY A 70 -20.59 12.33 -8.68
N PRO A 71 -20.79 13.31 -9.59
CA PRO A 71 -21.66 14.46 -9.38
C PRO A 71 -23.07 14.13 -8.85
N ASN A 72 -23.50 14.89 -7.84
CA ASN A 72 -24.77 14.73 -7.13
C ASN A 72 -24.97 13.34 -6.48
N GLY A 73 -23.89 12.59 -6.22
CA GLY A 73 -23.95 11.27 -5.59
C GLY A 73 -24.40 10.15 -6.53
N GLN A 74 -24.33 10.35 -7.85
CA GLN A 74 -24.70 9.33 -8.84
C GLN A 74 -23.53 8.39 -9.21
N GLY A 75 -22.33 8.65 -8.67
CA GLY A 75 -21.10 7.95 -9.05
C GLY A 75 -20.50 8.49 -10.36
N LEU A 76 -19.23 8.15 -10.59
CA LEU A 76 -18.51 8.34 -11.84
C LEU A 76 -18.98 7.30 -12.87
N PRO A 77 -18.79 7.56 -14.18
CA PRO A 77 -19.08 6.60 -15.24
C PRO A 77 -18.42 5.23 -15.00
N LYS A 78 -18.97 4.18 -15.62
CA LYS A 78 -18.46 2.81 -15.48
C LYS A 78 -17.02 2.62 -16.00
N LEU A 79 -16.67 3.37 -17.05
CA LEU A 79 -15.34 3.46 -17.62
C LEU A 79 -14.70 4.80 -17.22
N ILE A 80 -13.59 4.74 -16.48
CA ILE A 80 -12.78 5.92 -16.12
C ILE A 80 -11.31 5.71 -16.45
N VAL A 81 -10.58 6.82 -16.60
CA VAL A 81 -9.16 6.86 -16.24
C VAL A 81 -9.13 6.90 -14.73
N ASP A 82 -8.66 5.82 -14.13
CA ASP A 82 -8.73 5.58 -12.68
C ASP A 82 -7.56 6.26 -11.98
N GLU A 83 -6.35 5.99 -12.45
CA GLU A 83 -5.10 6.53 -11.91
C GLU A 83 -4.21 7.05 -13.04
N VAL A 84 -3.53 8.16 -12.80
CA VAL A 84 -2.37 8.58 -13.60
C VAL A 84 -1.29 9.02 -12.63
N GLU A 85 -0.21 8.26 -12.52
CA GLU A 85 0.88 8.52 -11.57
C GLU A 85 2.14 8.93 -12.32
N ALA A 86 2.74 10.05 -11.92
CA ALA A 86 4.06 10.47 -12.35
C ALA A 86 5.10 10.15 -11.27
N PHE A 87 6.17 9.46 -11.67
CA PHE A 87 7.22 8.96 -10.79
C PHE A 87 8.58 9.58 -11.15
N THR A 88 9.34 10.03 -10.17
CA THR A 88 10.74 10.41 -10.38
C THR A 88 11.61 10.15 -9.15
N SER A 89 12.87 9.82 -9.38
CA SER A 89 13.77 9.34 -8.33
C SER A 89 15.24 9.48 -8.72
N ALA A 90 16.12 9.89 -7.81
CA ALA A 90 17.56 9.91 -8.09
C ALA A 90 18.46 9.78 -6.85
N THR A 91 19.69 9.34 -7.09
CA THR A 91 20.76 9.35 -6.08
C THR A 91 21.31 10.75 -5.84
N ILE A 92 21.28 11.21 -4.58
CA ILE A 92 21.94 12.44 -4.12
C ILE A 92 23.31 12.05 -3.55
N GLY A 93 24.38 12.29 -4.32
CA GLY A 93 25.75 11.97 -3.91
C GLY A 93 25.99 10.48 -3.62
N SER A 94 26.87 10.18 -2.66
CA SER A 94 27.35 8.81 -2.39
C SER A 94 26.49 7.97 -1.44
N ARG A 95 25.45 8.55 -0.82
CA ARG A 95 24.65 7.87 0.23
C ARG A 95 23.14 8.08 0.12
N ALA A 96 22.67 9.30 -0.11
CA ALA A 96 21.24 9.64 -0.08
C ALA A 96 20.52 9.38 -1.40
N ASN A 97 19.21 9.13 -1.38
CA ASN A 97 18.35 9.05 -2.56
C ASN A 97 17.01 9.73 -2.30
N PHE A 98 16.36 10.24 -3.35
CA PHE A 98 14.99 10.75 -3.28
C PHE A 98 14.07 9.96 -4.19
N PHE A 99 12.79 9.98 -3.84
CA PHE A 99 11.69 9.43 -4.64
C PHE A 99 10.47 10.34 -4.49
N VAL A 100 9.74 10.53 -5.59
CA VAL A 100 8.46 11.27 -5.66
C VAL A 100 7.48 10.50 -6.53
N GLU A 101 6.26 10.36 -6.03
CA GLU A 101 5.08 9.80 -6.67
C GLU A 101 3.93 10.80 -6.53
N GLN A 102 3.52 11.36 -7.67
CA GLN A 102 2.41 12.31 -7.77
C GLN A 102 1.29 11.68 -8.57
N TYR A 103 0.12 11.49 -7.96
CA TYR A 103 -1.09 11.17 -8.71
C TYR A 103 -1.57 12.46 -9.39
N LEU A 104 -1.69 12.43 -10.71
CA LEU A 104 -2.34 13.45 -11.52
C LEU A 104 -3.85 13.19 -11.60
N VAL A 105 -4.23 11.91 -11.59
CA VAL A 105 -5.61 11.40 -11.44
C VAL A 105 -5.59 10.29 -10.39
N ASP A 106 -6.61 10.26 -9.53
CA ASP A 106 -6.75 9.34 -8.39
C ASP A 106 -8.24 9.00 -8.21
N GLY A 107 -8.63 7.74 -8.41
CA GLY A 107 -10.03 7.30 -8.43
C GLY A 107 -10.92 8.06 -9.45
N GLY A 108 -10.33 8.56 -10.54
CA GLY A 108 -10.99 9.44 -11.52
C GLY A 108 -11.13 10.92 -11.12
N GLU A 109 -10.70 11.31 -9.92
CA GLU A 109 -10.69 12.69 -9.42
C GLU A 109 -9.27 13.31 -9.52
N PRO A 110 -9.10 14.63 -9.30
CA PRO A 110 -7.79 15.28 -9.31
C PRO A 110 -6.85 14.70 -8.22
N GLY A 111 -5.75 14.10 -8.67
CA GLY A 111 -4.86 13.33 -7.80
C GLY A 111 -4.01 14.15 -6.83
N ARG A 112 -3.42 13.45 -5.86
CA ARG A 112 -2.64 14.04 -4.76
C ARG A 112 -1.17 13.60 -4.77
N LEU A 113 -0.34 14.37 -4.08
CA LEU A 113 1.01 13.92 -3.75
C LEU A 113 0.90 12.75 -2.78
N ARG A 114 1.47 11.59 -3.13
CA ARG A 114 1.28 10.34 -2.40
C ARG A 114 2.54 10.00 -1.59
N ASP A 115 3.65 9.68 -2.25
CA ASP A 115 4.97 9.56 -1.60
C ASP A 115 5.91 10.68 -2.12
N ALA A 116 6.63 11.35 -1.22
CA ALA A 116 7.69 12.31 -1.56
C ALA A 116 8.71 12.40 -0.42
N TRP A 117 9.88 11.80 -0.61
CA TRP A 117 10.85 11.61 0.47
C TRP A 117 12.31 11.61 0.02
N VAL A 118 13.19 11.85 0.99
CA VAL A 118 14.64 11.65 0.89
C VAL A 118 15.06 10.63 1.95
N ALA A 119 15.86 9.65 1.57
CA ALA A 119 16.52 8.72 2.48
C ALA A 119 18.04 8.90 2.44
N ASP A 120 18.72 8.56 3.54
CA ASP A 120 20.18 8.52 3.63
C ASP A 120 20.69 7.27 4.35
N ARG A 121 21.76 6.70 3.81
CA ARG A 121 22.42 5.50 4.33
C ARG A 121 23.45 5.90 5.39
N LEU A 122 23.10 5.70 6.65
CA LEU A 122 23.86 6.15 7.82
C LEU A 122 25.21 5.43 7.99
N ASN A 123 25.37 4.23 7.44
CA ASN A 123 26.57 3.40 7.57
C ASN A 123 27.08 2.84 6.21
N PRO A 124 28.34 2.36 6.12
CA PRO A 124 28.88 1.81 4.87
C PRO A 124 27.99 0.74 4.21
N TRP A 125 28.01 0.68 2.88
CA TRP A 125 27.14 -0.18 2.08
C TRP A 125 27.30 -1.68 2.39
N ASP A 126 28.52 -2.09 2.74
CA ASP A 126 28.95 -3.42 3.17
C ASP A 126 28.65 -3.76 4.65
N SER A 127 28.06 -2.83 5.41
CA SER A 127 27.68 -3.06 6.82
C SER A 127 26.69 -4.23 6.95
N ARG A 128 27.05 -5.24 7.75
CA ARG A 128 26.23 -6.44 8.03
C ARG A 128 24.80 -6.13 8.49
N ILE A 129 24.62 -5.01 9.19
CA ILE A 129 23.32 -4.45 9.58
C ILE A 129 23.24 -3.08 8.90
N PRO A 130 22.52 -2.95 7.77
CA PRO A 130 22.23 -1.64 7.19
C PRO A 130 21.56 -0.72 8.21
N LEU A 131 21.90 0.56 8.18
CA LEU A 131 21.21 1.63 8.91
C LEU A 131 20.85 2.73 7.92
N ALA A 132 19.59 3.17 7.92
CA ALA A 132 19.14 4.29 7.09
C ALA A 132 18.07 5.13 7.78
N ILE A 133 18.10 6.43 7.50
CA ILE A 133 17.07 7.42 7.86
C ILE A 133 16.29 7.80 6.59
N GLN A 134 15.02 8.16 6.73
CA GLN A 134 14.19 8.71 5.68
C GLN A 134 13.29 9.81 6.24
N GLY A 135 13.08 10.89 5.49
CA GLY A 135 12.18 11.98 5.87
C GLY A 135 11.39 12.51 4.67
N GLY A 136 10.15 12.92 4.92
CA GLY A 136 9.22 13.38 3.89
C GLY A 136 7.81 12.86 4.15
N GLN A 137 7.05 12.62 3.08
CA GLN A 137 5.77 11.92 3.11
C GLN A 137 5.95 10.53 2.48
N PHE A 138 5.45 9.48 3.12
CA PHE A 138 5.50 8.13 2.56
C PHE A 138 4.42 7.22 3.11
N THR A 139 4.06 6.23 2.30
CA THR A 139 3.20 5.10 2.70
C THR A 139 3.89 4.31 3.82
N LEU A 140 3.11 3.94 4.85
CA LEU A 140 3.63 3.21 6.01
C LEU A 140 4.15 1.81 5.60
N PRO A 141 5.21 1.29 6.24
CA PRO A 141 5.64 -0.09 6.05
C PRO A 141 4.61 -1.06 6.65
N LEU A 142 3.70 -1.55 5.81
CA LEU A 142 2.76 -2.61 6.17
C LEU A 142 3.28 -3.98 5.70
N PRO A 143 2.85 -5.09 6.33
CA PRO A 143 3.19 -6.46 5.92
C PRO A 143 3.04 -6.75 4.43
N VAL A 144 1.95 -6.25 3.85
CA VAL A 144 1.69 -6.17 2.42
C VAL A 144 1.47 -4.70 2.14
N ASP A 145 2.27 -4.13 1.27
CA ASP A 145 2.19 -2.70 0.96
C ASP A 145 0.91 -2.45 0.13
N PRO A 146 0.01 -1.57 0.60
CA PRO A 146 -1.42 -1.61 0.26
C PRO A 146 -1.72 -1.20 -1.18
N GLU A 147 -0.90 -0.31 -1.72
CA GLU A 147 -0.98 0.18 -3.11
C GLU A 147 -0.36 -0.80 -4.11
N THR A 148 0.42 -1.75 -3.60
CA THR A 148 1.69 -2.07 -4.23
C THR A 148 1.75 -3.48 -4.77
N PHE A 149 1.21 -4.39 -3.97
CA PHE A 149 0.92 -5.75 -4.37
C PHE A 149 -0.58 -5.86 -4.73
N ARG A 150 -1.19 -4.72 -5.08
CA ARG A 150 -2.55 -4.59 -5.59
C ARG A 150 -2.55 -5.00 -7.07
N ASP A 151 -2.59 -6.32 -7.30
CA ASP A 151 -2.90 -6.88 -8.62
C ASP A 151 -4.39 -6.70 -8.95
N THR A 152 -5.25 -6.61 -7.91
CA THR A 152 -6.66 -6.21 -7.95
C THR A 152 -6.88 -4.72 -8.27
N TYR A 153 -8.12 -4.34 -8.56
CA TYR A 153 -8.59 -2.95 -8.41
C TYR A 153 -9.05 -2.71 -6.96
N GLN A 154 -9.83 -3.64 -6.41
CA GLN A 154 -10.30 -3.60 -5.02
C GLN A 154 -9.17 -3.37 -4.00
N GLU A 155 -9.31 -2.36 -3.15
CA GLU A 155 -8.41 -2.05 -2.03
C GLU A 155 -8.49 -3.12 -0.92
N TYR A 156 -7.43 -3.23 -0.13
CA TYR A 156 -7.38 -4.12 1.04
C TYR A 156 -8.22 -3.58 2.19
N ALA A 157 -9.35 -4.22 2.47
CA ALA A 157 -10.33 -3.80 3.48
C ALA A 157 -9.74 -3.46 4.87
N PRO A 158 -8.82 -4.24 5.48
CA PRO A 158 -8.25 -3.90 6.79
C PRO A 158 -7.27 -2.72 6.78
N TYR A 159 -6.86 -2.23 5.60
CA TYR A 159 -5.98 -1.06 5.48
C TYR A 159 -6.76 0.24 5.22
N VAL A 160 -7.96 0.16 4.63
CA VAL A 160 -8.92 1.27 4.49
C VAL A 160 -10.00 1.30 5.58
N GLN A 161 -9.90 0.45 6.62
CA GLN A 161 -10.86 0.41 7.71
C GLN A 161 -10.74 1.64 8.63
N ARG A 162 -11.58 2.64 8.36
CA ARG A 162 -11.88 3.75 9.28
C ARG A 162 -12.83 3.26 10.38
N VAL A 163 -12.60 3.66 11.63
CA VAL A 163 -13.28 3.10 12.82
C VAL A 163 -14.11 4.18 13.50
N GLY A 164 -15.41 3.95 13.68
CA GLY A 164 -16.26 4.97 14.31
C GLY A 164 -16.34 6.24 13.46
N ALA A 165 -15.95 7.37 14.04
CA ALA A 165 -15.76 8.66 13.37
C ALA A 165 -14.27 9.06 13.23
N ASN A 166 -13.32 8.15 13.52
CA ASN A 166 -11.90 8.39 13.30
C ASN A 166 -11.58 8.26 11.80
N PRO A 167 -11.09 9.31 11.13
CA PRO A 167 -10.81 9.28 9.69
C PRO A 167 -9.52 8.53 9.32
N PHE A 168 -8.70 8.11 10.29
CA PHE A 168 -7.43 7.46 10.00
C PHE A 168 -7.60 6.07 9.38
N GLU A 169 -6.79 5.81 8.37
CA GLU A 169 -6.60 4.50 7.75
C GLU A 169 -5.11 4.26 7.44
N LEU A 170 -4.71 2.99 7.33
CA LEU A 170 -3.31 2.59 7.11
C LEU A 170 -2.89 2.74 5.64
N PHE A 171 -3.85 2.86 4.72
CA PHE A 171 -3.63 3.11 3.30
C PHE A 171 -3.03 4.49 3.02
N ASP A 172 -3.23 5.47 3.91
CA ASP A 172 -2.93 6.88 3.64
C ASP A 172 -1.49 7.26 4.00
N ALA A 173 -0.80 7.95 3.09
CA ALA A 173 0.62 8.27 3.22
C ALA A 173 0.86 9.35 4.29
N GLN A 174 1.86 9.13 5.15
CA GLN A 174 2.06 9.95 6.35
C GLN A 174 3.31 10.84 6.23
N PRO A 175 3.23 12.14 6.60
CA PRO A 175 4.41 12.98 6.76
C PRO A 175 5.14 12.64 8.06
N GLY A 176 6.47 12.47 7.99
CA GLY A 176 7.29 12.19 9.17
C GLY A 176 8.73 11.79 8.86
N VAL A 177 9.35 11.12 9.83
CA VAL A 177 10.71 10.58 9.77
C VAL A 177 10.68 9.10 10.12
N ARG A 178 11.39 8.29 9.34
CA ARG A 178 11.59 6.85 9.56
C ARG A 178 13.07 6.54 9.80
N LEU A 179 13.35 5.75 10.82
CA LEU A 179 14.65 5.10 11.06
C LEU A 179 14.51 3.62 10.77
N SER A 180 15.53 3.00 10.16
CA SER A 180 15.53 1.58 9.81
C SER A 180 16.87 0.91 10.10
N ALA A 181 16.80 -0.35 10.52
CA ALA A 181 17.94 -1.19 10.84
C ALA A 181 17.76 -2.63 10.30
N GLY A 182 18.82 -3.23 9.76
CA GLY A 182 18.79 -4.58 9.19
C GLY A 182 18.37 -4.60 7.71
N ASN A 183 18.07 -5.78 7.17
CA ASN A 183 17.78 -5.96 5.74
C ASN A 183 16.41 -6.63 5.55
N PRO A 184 15.40 -5.95 4.95
CA PRO A 184 14.06 -6.50 4.83
C PRO A 184 14.01 -7.80 3.99
N LEU A 185 14.95 -7.99 3.08
CA LEU A 185 14.94 -9.10 2.13
C LEU A 185 15.72 -10.32 2.63
N ARG A 186 16.52 -10.20 3.70
CA ARG A 186 17.32 -11.29 4.28
C ARG A 186 17.53 -11.10 5.79
N GLY A 187 16.92 -11.96 6.61
CA GLY A 187 17.03 -11.91 8.06
C GLY A 187 16.13 -10.83 8.69
N PHE A 188 16.61 -10.22 9.78
CA PHE A 188 15.81 -9.31 10.60
C PHE A 188 15.89 -7.86 10.08
N ASN A 189 14.76 -7.16 10.12
CA ASN A 189 14.66 -5.73 9.88
C ASN A 189 13.67 -5.10 10.86
N VAL A 190 14.01 -3.92 11.39
CA VAL A 190 13.16 -3.10 12.26
C VAL A 190 13.11 -1.69 11.71
N GLN A 191 11.94 -1.07 11.76
CA GLN A 191 11.71 0.31 11.35
C GLN A 191 10.92 1.02 12.45
N PHE A 192 11.28 2.27 12.72
CA PHE A 192 10.57 3.17 13.63
C PHE A 192 10.14 4.40 12.86
N PHE A 193 8.87 4.77 12.94
CA PHE A 193 8.31 5.99 12.33
C PHE A 193 7.84 6.97 13.40
N GLY A 194 8.00 8.27 13.14
CA GLY A 194 7.39 9.36 13.90
C GLY A 194 6.91 10.49 12.98
N GLY A 195 5.66 10.90 13.16
CA GLY A 195 4.96 11.91 12.35
C GLY A 195 3.66 12.33 13.04
N ALA A 196 2.52 12.28 12.33
CA ALA A 196 1.19 12.46 12.93
C ALA A 196 0.81 11.35 13.96
N GLY A 197 1.51 10.22 13.90
CA GLY A 197 1.53 9.18 14.91
C GLY A 197 2.94 8.58 15.03
N SER A 198 3.05 7.42 15.62
CA SER A 198 4.30 6.65 15.72
C SER A 198 4.06 5.19 15.35
N GLU A 199 5.08 4.55 14.78
CA GLU A 199 5.00 3.14 14.41
C GLU A 199 6.28 2.40 14.81
N LEU A 200 6.10 1.16 15.29
CA LEU A 200 7.13 0.13 15.28
C LEU A 200 6.73 -0.92 14.25
N TYR A 201 7.57 -1.11 13.23
CA TYR A 201 7.48 -2.22 12.28
C TYR A 201 8.69 -3.15 12.45
N ALA A 202 8.47 -4.47 12.36
CA ALA A 202 9.53 -5.46 12.37
C ALA A 202 9.21 -6.63 11.44
N GLN A 203 10.22 -7.16 10.75
CA GLN A 203 10.09 -8.38 9.93
C GLN A 203 11.31 -9.29 10.02
N GLN A 204 11.08 -10.57 9.73
CA GLN A 204 12.09 -11.63 9.69
C GLN A 204 11.91 -12.44 8.40
N ALA A 205 12.82 -12.23 7.43
CA ALA A 205 12.83 -12.93 6.15
C ALA A 205 13.70 -14.20 6.21
N MET A 206 13.08 -15.35 5.91
CA MET A 206 13.60 -16.71 6.05
C MET A 206 13.48 -17.47 4.72
N GLY A 207 14.19 -16.98 3.71
CA GLY A 207 14.18 -17.54 2.36
C GLY A 207 12.86 -17.24 1.65
N ALA A 208 11.98 -18.24 1.53
CA ALA A 208 10.65 -18.08 0.91
C ALA A 208 9.59 -17.51 1.85
N LEU A 209 9.81 -17.56 3.17
CA LEU A 209 8.86 -17.13 4.20
C LEU A 209 9.33 -15.82 4.86
N THR A 210 8.47 -14.81 4.90
CA THR A 210 8.65 -13.61 5.73
C THR A 210 7.54 -13.57 6.78
N LEU A 211 7.92 -13.34 8.03
CA LEU A 211 7.00 -12.99 9.12
C LEU A 211 7.16 -11.50 9.43
N SER A 212 6.07 -10.78 9.65
CA SER A 212 6.09 -9.35 9.96
C SER A 212 5.08 -8.98 11.06
N PHE A 213 5.37 -7.87 11.72
CA PHE A 213 4.60 -7.28 12.81
C PHE A 213 4.65 -5.76 12.68
N PHE A 214 3.53 -5.09 12.95
CA PHE A 214 3.50 -3.63 13.09
C PHE A 214 2.60 -3.21 14.25
N ARG A 215 2.93 -2.07 14.85
CA ARG A 215 2.07 -1.36 15.78
C ARG A 215 2.17 0.15 15.52
N TYR A 216 1.12 0.69 14.94
CA TYR A 216 0.88 2.12 14.81
C TYR A 216 0.08 2.64 16.00
N GLY A 217 0.38 3.85 16.47
CA GLY A 217 -0.40 4.59 17.45
C GLY A 217 -0.40 6.08 17.12
N GLY A 218 -1.57 6.71 17.13
CA GLY A 218 -1.73 8.11 16.73
C GLY A 218 -2.85 8.81 17.49
N SER A 219 -3.21 10.02 17.06
CA SER A 219 -4.38 10.72 17.57
C SER A 219 -5.04 11.56 16.48
N GLN A 220 -6.36 11.46 16.33
CA GLN A 220 -7.14 12.28 15.37
C GLN A 220 -8.19 13.15 16.09
N PRO A 221 -8.46 14.38 15.63
CA PRO A 221 -9.59 15.15 16.11
C PRO A 221 -10.90 14.55 15.58
N ILE A 222 -11.86 14.33 16.48
CA ILE A 222 -13.24 13.94 16.12
C ILE A 222 -14.17 15.11 16.44
N GLY A 223 -14.70 15.71 15.39
CA GLY A 223 -15.46 16.95 15.47
C GLY A 223 -14.58 18.13 15.90
N THR A 224 -15.17 19.08 16.63
CA THR A 224 -14.51 20.35 16.99
C THR A 224 -13.85 20.39 18.37
N THR A 225 -14.12 19.39 19.23
CA THR A 225 -13.76 19.44 20.66
C THR A 225 -13.29 18.12 21.27
N SER A 226 -13.37 16.99 20.54
CA SER A 226 -12.91 15.70 21.04
C SER A 226 -11.70 15.22 20.26
N LEU A 227 -10.79 14.53 20.95
CA LEU A 227 -9.64 13.85 20.37
C LEU A 227 -9.86 12.35 20.57
N ASP A 228 -9.47 11.56 19.58
CA ASP A 228 -9.39 10.11 19.69
C ASP A 228 -7.93 9.66 19.63
N HIS A 229 -7.48 8.99 20.70
CA HIS A 229 -6.23 8.25 20.75
C HIS A 229 -6.47 6.82 20.28
N PHE A 230 -5.82 6.42 19.20
CA PHE A 230 -6.05 5.12 18.57
C PHE A 230 -4.76 4.34 18.37
N THR A 231 -4.90 3.02 18.21
CA THR A 231 -3.82 2.11 17.83
C THR A 231 -4.30 1.13 16.75
N ARG A 232 -3.37 0.69 15.91
CA ARG A 232 -3.53 -0.43 14.97
C ARG A 232 -2.34 -1.36 15.18
N THR A 233 -2.58 -2.63 15.48
CA THR A 233 -1.54 -3.65 15.64
C THR A 233 -1.82 -4.75 14.65
N GLY A 234 -0.83 -5.21 13.89
CA GLY A 234 -1.05 -6.26 12.92
C GLY A 234 0.15 -7.18 12.72
N TYR A 235 -0.15 -8.30 12.09
CA TYR A 235 0.71 -9.45 11.91
C TYR A 235 0.61 -9.89 10.45
N GLY A 236 1.74 -10.29 9.86
CA GLY A 236 1.83 -10.71 8.48
C GLY A 236 2.59 -12.01 8.29
N VAL A 237 2.12 -12.79 7.33
CA VAL A 237 2.79 -13.99 6.81
C VAL A 237 2.81 -13.89 5.29
N THR A 238 4.00 -13.82 4.71
CA THR A 238 4.22 -13.79 3.27
C THR A 238 5.05 -15.01 2.87
N TYR A 239 4.51 -15.84 1.99
CA TYR A 239 5.21 -16.99 1.41
C TYR A 239 5.33 -16.82 -0.10
N GLY A 240 6.54 -17.05 -0.64
CA GLY A 240 6.75 -17.25 -2.07
C GLY A 240 6.52 -16.02 -2.97
N GLN A 241 6.56 -14.79 -2.45
CA GLN A 241 6.28 -13.52 -3.15
C GLN A 241 6.98 -13.32 -4.52
N TRP A 242 8.08 -14.04 -4.77
CA TRP A 242 8.88 -14.00 -6.01
C TRP A 242 8.88 -15.34 -6.78
N MET A 243 7.97 -16.26 -6.42
CA MET A 243 7.83 -17.60 -7.00
C MET A 243 6.58 -17.71 -7.88
N ARG A 244 6.35 -18.89 -8.50
CA ARG A 244 5.11 -19.14 -9.26
C ARG A 244 3.86 -19.20 -8.40
N PHE A 245 4.01 -19.51 -7.11
CA PHE A 245 2.93 -19.48 -6.13
C PHE A 245 3.35 -18.55 -5.00
N SER A 246 2.51 -17.57 -4.68
CA SER A 246 2.64 -16.76 -3.47
C SER A 246 1.36 -16.80 -2.65
N SER A 247 1.52 -16.63 -1.34
CA SER A 247 0.45 -16.51 -0.36
C SER A 247 0.80 -15.38 0.60
N GLU A 248 -0.13 -14.46 0.81
CA GLU A 248 0.04 -13.28 1.65
C GLU A 248 -1.17 -13.16 2.57
N ALA A 249 -0.93 -13.28 3.88
CA ALA A 249 -1.97 -13.25 4.90
C ALA A 249 -1.65 -12.17 5.94
N VAL A 250 -2.66 -11.36 6.27
CA VAL A 250 -2.55 -10.24 7.21
C VAL A 250 -3.71 -10.26 8.19
N LEU A 251 -3.40 -10.01 9.47
CA LEU A 251 -4.38 -9.73 10.52
C LEU A 251 -4.09 -8.37 11.14
N VAL A 252 -5.13 -7.56 11.37
CA VAL A 252 -5.06 -6.25 12.03
C VAL A 252 -6.09 -6.20 13.16
N GLN A 253 -5.69 -5.65 14.29
CA GLN A 253 -6.54 -5.33 15.44
C GLN A 253 -6.38 -3.84 15.77
N GLY A 254 -7.51 -3.14 15.93
CA GLY A 254 -7.55 -1.75 16.31
C GLY A 254 -8.17 -1.53 17.68
N TRP A 255 -7.78 -0.44 18.33
CA TRP A 255 -8.50 0.14 19.44
C TRP A 255 -8.51 1.66 19.28
N ASP A 256 -9.67 2.26 19.48
CA ASP A 256 -9.94 3.68 19.37
C ASP A 256 -10.59 4.12 20.70
N SER A 257 -10.05 5.15 21.34
CA SER A 257 -10.48 5.63 22.66
C SER A 257 -11.87 6.27 22.68
N ASN A 258 -12.33 6.78 21.54
CA ASN A 258 -13.56 7.53 21.36
C ASN A 258 -14.06 7.28 19.93
N CYS A 259 -14.97 6.34 19.75
CA CYS A 259 -15.41 5.99 18.40
C CYS A 259 -16.42 6.99 17.79
N GLY A 260 -16.77 8.09 18.46
CA GLY A 260 -17.67 9.14 17.95
C GLY A 260 -19.14 8.72 17.69
N ILE A 261 -19.45 7.43 17.76
CA ILE A 261 -20.80 6.88 17.64
C ILE A 261 -21.67 7.45 18.79
N PRO A 262 -22.84 8.06 18.50
CA PRO A 262 -23.68 8.64 19.54
C PRO A 262 -24.17 7.56 20.52
N PRO A 263 -24.05 7.77 21.85
CA PRO A 263 -24.35 6.74 22.84
C PRO A 263 -25.86 6.49 22.95
N PHE A 264 -26.32 5.46 22.23
CA PHE A 264 -27.68 4.91 22.16
C PHE A 264 -28.76 5.85 21.55
N PRO A 265 -29.76 5.29 20.82
CA PRO A 265 -30.88 6.07 20.27
C PRO A 265 -31.79 6.74 21.32
N SER A 266 -31.66 6.37 22.61
CA SER A 266 -32.59 6.71 23.69
C SER A 266 -32.35 8.07 24.35
N THR A 267 -31.26 8.77 24.05
CA THR A 267 -30.98 10.11 24.60
C THR A 267 -30.88 11.16 23.50
N PRO A 268 -31.81 12.14 23.44
CA PRO A 268 -31.74 13.22 22.46
C PRO A 268 -30.56 14.16 22.77
N LEU A 269 -29.48 14.00 22.01
CA LEU A 269 -28.31 14.87 22.08
C LEU A 269 -28.68 16.29 21.64
N ARG A 270 -28.22 17.31 22.39
CA ARG A 270 -28.23 18.69 21.90
C ARG A 270 -27.27 18.78 20.72
N ALA A 271 -27.74 19.34 19.61
CA ALA A 271 -26.91 19.63 18.44
C ALA A 271 -25.64 20.40 18.85
N GLY A 272 -24.48 19.98 18.34
CA GLY A 272 -23.17 20.52 18.71
C GLY A 272 -22.49 19.86 19.91
N SER A 273 -23.14 18.93 20.63
CA SER A 273 -22.53 18.20 21.76
C SER A 273 -22.11 16.78 21.38
N LEU A 274 -21.01 16.67 20.62
CA LEU A 274 -20.24 15.42 20.55
C LEU A 274 -19.51 15.26 21.89
N ARG A 275 -20.11 14.52 22.82
CA ARG A 275 -19.35 13.92 23.93
C ARG A 275 -18.43 12.85 23.36
N ALA A 276 -17.27 12.65 23.99
CA ALA A 276 -16.46 11.46 23.72
C ALA A 276 -17.35 10.22 23.91
N GLY A 277 -17.46 9.41 22.85
CA GLY A 277 -18.15 8.13 22.89
C GLY A 277 -17.37 7.10 23.70
N PRO A 278 -17.93 5.91 23.92
CA PRO A 278 -17.12 4.79 24.40
C PRO A 278 -15.99 4.50 23.41
N GLY A 279 -14.84 4.10 23.94
CA GLY A 279 -13.80 3.47 23.13
C GLY A 279 -14.25 2.11 22.62
N CYS A 280 -13.72 1.70 21.48
CA CYS A 280 -14.10 0.46 20.82
C CYS A 280 -12.92 -0.25 20.16
N ALA A 281 -13.09 -1.56 19.98
CA ALA A 281 -12.15 -2.40 19.25
C ALA A 281 -12.63 -2.58 17.80
N SER A 282 -11.67 -2.75 16.90
CA SER A 282 -11.88 -3.19 15.52
C SER A 282 -10.95 -4.36 15.20
N SER A 283 -11.28 -5.12 14.17
CA SER A 283 -10.42 -6.18 13.66
C SER A 283 -10.68 -6.41 12.18
N GLY A 284 -9.63 -6.71 11.43
CA GLY A 284 -9.78 -7.12 10.04
C GLY A 284 -8.61 -7.98 9.58
N GLY A 285 -8.69 -8.48 8.36
CA GLY A 285 -7.62 -9.26 7.76
C GLY A 285 -7.95 -9.75 6.36
N PHE A 286 -6.96 -10.36 5.72
CA PHE A 286 -7.13 -11.03 4.44
C PHE A 286 -6.16 -12.20 4.30
N GLU A 287 -6.50 -13.10 3.38
CA GLU A 287 -5.59 -14.06 2.75
C GLU A 287 -5.70 -13.89 1.24
N GLN A 288 -4.56 -13.65 0.58
CA GLN A 288 -4.42 -13.55 -0.87
C GLN A 288 -3.51 -14.69 -1.35
N ILE A 289 -3.95 -15.42 -2.38
CA ILE A 289 -3.19 -16.49 -3.03
C ILE A 289 -3.08 -16.21 -4.52
N ARG A 290 -1.89 -16.39 -5.08
CA ARG A 290 -1.58 -16.03 -6.46
C ARG A 290 -0.79 -17.13 -7.15
N TYR A 291 -1.15 -17.45 -8.40
CA TYR A 291 -0.49 -18.46 -9.21
C TYR A 291 -0.15 -17.97 -10.61
N ALA A 292 1.14 -17.91 -10.93
CA ALA A 292 1.66 -17.58 -12.25
C ALA A 292 1.84 -18.84 -13.12
N PHE A 293 0.92 -19.05 -14.07
CA PHE A 293 0.98 -20.11 -15.08
C PHE A 293 2.17 -19.95 -16.03
N GLY A 294 2.62 -18.71 -16.23
CA GLY A 294 3.82 -18.38 -17.01
C GLY A 294 4.29 -16.94 -16.74
N ARG A 295 5.19 -16.42 -17.57
CA ARG A 295 5.71 -15.03 -17.44
C ARG A 295 4.67 -13.94 -17.67
N ARG A 296 3.53 -14.28 -18.27
CA ARG A 296 2.51 -13.32 -18.72
C ARG A 296 1.10 -13.62 -18.23
N LEU A 297 0.81 -14.82 -17.75
CA LEU A 297 -0.53 -15.24 -17.34
C LEU A 297 -0.49 -15.70 -15.87
N PHE A 298 -1.35 -15.10 -15.06
CA PHE A 298 -1.53 -15.45 -13.66
C PHE A 298 -3.00 -15.37 -13.26
N ALA A 299 -3.36 -16.05 -12.17
CA ALA A 299 -4.62 -15.86 -11.48
C ALA A 299 -4.35 -15.54 -10.00
N GLU A 300 -5.28 -14.83 -9.38
CA GLU A 300 -5.25 -14.45 -7.97
C GLU A 300 -6.63 -14.64 -7.35
N ALA A 301 -6.66 -14.97 -6.07
CA ALA A 301 -7.86 -14.92 -5.26
C ALA A 301 -7.52 -14.30 -3.90
N ARG A 302 -8.32 -13.34 -3.44
CA ARG A 302 -8.27 -12.79 -2.08
C ARG A 302 -9.60 -13.04 -1.38
N TYR A 303 -9.54 -13.38 -0.10
CA TYR A 303 -10.67 -13.32 0.81
C TYR A 303 -10.31 -12.42 1.98
N GLU A 304 -11.17 -11.44 2.25
CA GLU A 304 -10.92 -10.40 3.26
C GLU A 304 -12.18 -10.08 4.05
N GLY A 305 -12.00 -9.39 5.18
CA GLY A 305 -13.13 -8.90 5.97
C GLY A 305 -12.69 -8.03 7.13
N THR A 306 -13.62 -7.21 7.61
CA THR A 306 -13.42 -6.27 8.72
C THR A 306 -14.60 -6.32 9.67
N ASN A 307 -14.39 -5.89 10.90
CA ASN A 307 -15.39 -5.83 11.96
C ASN A 307 -15.12 -4.61 12.85
N ASP A 308 -16.14 -3.77 13.03
CA ASP A 308 -16.17 -2.64 13.95
C ASP A 308 -17.62 -2.31 14.36
N PRO A 309 -17.87 -1.46 15.36
CA PRO A 309 -19.23 -1.18 15.83
C PRO A 309 -20.07 -0.27 14.93
N THR A 310 -19.49 0.35 13.89
CA THR A 310 -20.23 1.16 12.91
C THR A 310 -20.78 0.29 11.80
N ASN A 311 -19.93 -0.57 11.24
CA ASN A 311 -20.22 -1.35 10.03
C ASN A 311 -20.66 -2.79 10.32
N GLY A 312 -20.40 -3.29 11.54
CA GLY A 312 -20.51 -4.71 11.87
C GLY A 312 -19.44 -5.54 11.15
N PHE A 313 -19.68 -6.85 10.99
CA PHE A 313 -18.78 -7.74 10.25
C PHE A 313 -19.10 -7.74 8.75
N THR A 314 -18.15 -7.28 7.94
CA THR A 314 -18.16 -7.37 6.47
C THR A 314 -17.16 -8.43 6.01
N ARG A 315 -17.37 -8.96 4.80
CA ARG A 315 -16.40 -9.84 4.13
C ARG A 315 -16.56 -9.76 2.62
N ASP A 316 -15.45 -9.76 1.92
CA ASP A 316 -15.40 -9.61 0.48
C ASP A 316 -14.47 -10.68 -0.11
N GLY A 317 -14.83 -11.21 -1.27
CA GLY A 317 -14.01 -12.19 -1.99
C GLY A 317 -13.69 -11.68 -3.39
N VAL A 318 -12.41 -11.58 -3.74
CA VAL A 318 -11.96 -11.16 -5.07
C VAL A 318 -11.37 -12.36 -5.79
N VAL A 319 -11.76 -12.58 -7.05
CA VAL A 319 -11.11 -13.56 -7.94
C VAL A 319 -10.72 -12.85 -9.22
N LEU A 320 -9.46 -12.98 -9.62
CA LEU A 320 -8.82 -12.22 -10.70
C LEU A 320 -8.06 -13.13 -11.67
N LEU A 321 -8.13 -12.80 -12.96
CA LEU A 321 -7.26 -13.32 -14.01
C LEU A 321 -6.45 -12.16 -14.61
N GLY A 322 -5.12 -12.29 -14.63
CA GLY A 322 -4.21 -11.26 -15.11
C GLY A 322 -3.38 -11.72 -16.31
N TYR A 323 -3.30 -10.87 -17.33
CA TYR A 323 -2.48 -11.08 -18.53
C TYR A 323 -1.60 -9.85 -18.85
N GLY A 324 -0.28 -10.05 -18.95
CA GLY A 324 0.66 -9.06 -19.44
C GLY A 324 0.92 -9.20 -20.95
N PRO A 325 0.23 -8.46 -21.84
CA PRO A 325 0.48 -8.53 -23.28
C PRO A 325 1.88 -8.03 -23.68
N THR A 326 2.43 -7.09 -22.91
CA THR A 326 3.80 -6.58 -23.07
C THR A 326 4.55 -6.65 -21.73
N GLU A 327 5.79 -6.19 -21.71
CA GLU A 327 6.59 -6.06 -20.46
C GLU A 327 6.20 -4.81 -19.65
N ASN A 328 5.49 -3.87 -20.29
CA ASN A 328 5.12 -2.55 -19.78
C ASN A 328 3.61 -2.40 -19.54
N SER A 329 2.79 -3.42 -19.80
CA SER A 329 1.33 -3.33 -19.66
C SER A 329 0.68 -4.62 -19.15
N ARG A 330 -0.40 -4.44 -18.38
CA ARG A 330 -1.20 -5.46 -17.68
C ARG A 330 -2.67 -5.26 -18.03
N VAL A 331 -3.35 -6.35 -18.38
CA VAL A 331 -4.81 -6.46 -18.35
C VAL A 331 -5.17 -7.33 -17.15
N THR A 332 -6.12 -6.92 -16.31
CA THR A 332 -6.76 -7.83 -15.35
C THR A 332 -8.27 -7.81 -15.55
N ILE A 333 -8.91 -8.94 -15.24
CA ILE A 333 -10.37 -9.04 -15.09
C ILE A 333 -10.62 -9.68 -13.74
N GLU A 334 -11.39 -9.01 -12.90
CA GLU A 334 -11.75 -9.48 -11.56
C GLU A 334 -13.25 -9.47 -11.33
N ASN A 335 -13.70 -10.27 -10.35
CA ASN A 335 -15.04 -10.19 -9.79
C ASN A 335 -14.93 -10.06 -8.26
N VAL A 336 -15.46 -8.97 -7.73
CA VAL A 336 -15.55 -8.67 -6.29
C VAL A 336 -16.92 -9.11 -5.78
N ILE A 337 -16.93 -10.05 -4.83
CA ILE A 337 -18.11 -10.68 -4.24
C ILE A 337 -18.28 -10.15 -2.82
N ALA A 338 -18.86 -8.97 -2.69
CA ALA A 338 -19.01 -8.29 -1.40
C ALA A 338 -20.23 -8.80 -0.62
N HIS A 339 -20.11 -8.91 0.72
CA HIS A 339 -21.16 -9.48 1.58
C HIS A 339 -21.56 -8.57 2.76
N SER A 340 -22.11 -7.38 2.48
CA SER A 340 -22.85 -6.62 3.48
C SER A 340 -23.88 -5.66 2.85
N PRO A 341 -25.15 -5.62 3.30
CA PRO A 341 -25.89 -6.65 4.06
C PRO A 341 -26.46 -7.75 3.15
N ARG A 342 -26.17 -7.70 1.84
CA ARG A 342 -26.54 -8.69 0.82
C ARG A 342 -25.32 -9.00 -0.04
N THR A 343 -25.26 -10.17 -0.65
CA THR A 343 -24.21 -10.47 -1.64
C THR A 343 -24.41 -9.63 -2.90
N SER A 344 -23.42 -8.83 -3.27
CA SER A 344 -23.31 -8.19 -4.59
C SER A 344 -22.17 -8.84 -5.38
N ASN A 345 -22.13 -8.59 -6.69
CA ASN A 345 -21.01 -8.95 -7.55
C ASN A 345 -20.67 -7.72 -8.39
N THR A 346 -19.41 -7.30 -8.35
CA THR A 346 -18.89 -6.21 -9.18
C THR A 346 -17.75 -6.76 -10.02
N MET A 347 -17.96 -6.84 -11.33
CA MET A 347 -16.93 -7.22 -12.29
C MET A 347 -16.17 -5.97 -12.73
N ASN A 348 -14.85 -6.00 -12.63
CA ASN A 348 -13.97 -4.93 -13.09
C ASN A 348 -13.01 -5.47 -14.15
N ALA A 349 -12.76 -4.69 -15.20
CA ALA A 349 -11.72 -4.94 -16.19
C ALA A 349 -10.75 -3.75 -16.18
N GLN A 350 -9.49 -4.02 -15.87
CA GLN A 350 -8.45 -3.01 -15.72
C GLN A 350 -7.41 -3.14 -16.83
N PHE A 351 -6.98 -2.00 -17.39
CA PHE A 351 -5.79 -1.89 -18.23
C PHE A 351 -4.81 -0.91 -17.61
N THR A 352 -3.64 -1.43 -17.21
CA THR A 352 -2.54 -0.65 -16.67
C THR A 352 -1.39 -0.62 -17.66
N ILE A 353 -0.76 0.53 -17.84
CA ILE A 353 0.44 0.69 -18.67
C ILE A 353 1.45 1.62 -17.98
N ALA A 354 2.74 1.31 -18.08
CA ALA A 354 3.83 2.08 -17.48
C ALA A 354 4.99 2.27 -18.47
N TYR A 355 5.55 3.49 -18.51
CA TYR A 355 6.72 3.86 -19.33
C TYR A 355 7.65 4.77 -18.54
#